data_AF-A0A4U1FGE3-F1
#
_entry.id   AF-A0A4U1FGE3-F1
#
_cell.length_a   1.000
_cell.length_b   1.000
_cell.length_c   1.000
_cell.angle_alpha   90.00
_cell.angle_beta   90.00
_cell.angle_gamma   90.00
#
_symmetry.space_group_name_H-M   'P 1'
#
loop_
_entity.id
_entity.type
_entity.pdbx_description
1 polymer ?
#
loop_
_entity_poly.entity_id
_entity_poly.type
_entity_poly.pdbx_seq_one_letter_code
_entity_poly.pdbx_strand_id
1 'polypeptide(L)'
;MPGRRRAGLAHEASAEPEEEEPRPLAGSLRPLLGRCPLSAEQVCLPGIWGEGWRFLSAGRKGAEESIGIQVKMKSKAAINATVEEDILLSVAYSCHGIPTIEWKYTSNWGVQKIVEWKPGTQANISQSHKDRVCTFDNGSIQLFSVGVRDSGYYVITVTEHLGSSQFGTIVLHVSEILYEDLHFVAVFLALLAAVAAVLISLMWVCNKCAYKFQRKRRHKLKESTTEEIELQDVEC
;
A
#
# COMPACT_ATOMS: atom_id res chain seq x y z
N MET A 1 -70.43 -2.59 -37.17
CA MET A 1 -70.24 -3.74 -38.08
C MET A 1 -69.76 -4.93 -37.26
N PRO A 2 -70.51 -6.04 -37.17
CA PRO A 2 -70.04 -7.24 -36.48
C PRO A 2 -69.29 -8.16 -37.47
N GLY A 3 -68.12 -8.65 -37.06
CA GLY A 3 -67.36 -9.66 -37.78
C GLY A 3 -66.89 -10.73 -36.81
N ARG A 4 -67.55 -11.89 -36.86
CA ARG A 4 -67.26 -13.07 -36.05
C ARG A 4 -66.42 -14.04 -36.89
N ARG A 5 -65.21 -14.41 -36.46
CA ARG A 5 -64.60 -15.72 -36.76
C ARG A 5 -63.77 -16.20 -35.58
N ARG A 6 -63.90 -17.48 -35.30
CA ARG A 6 -63.34 -18.28 -34.21
C ARG A 6 -62.48 -19.37 -34.85
N ALA A 7 -61.28 -19.60 -34.32
CA ALA A 7 -60.47 -20.84 -34.36
C ALA A 7 -59.02 -20.42 -34.01
N GLY A 8 -58.23 -21.13 -33.22
CA GLY A 8 -58.39 -22.42 -32.56
C GLY A 8 -57.27 -22.58 -31.54
N LEU A 9 -57.43 -23.59 -30.67
CA LEU A 9 -56.44 -24.03 -29.69
C LEU A 9 -55.12 -24.47 -30.36
N ALA A 10 -54.00 -24.16 -29.70
CA ALA A 10 -52.92 -25.12 -29.51
C ALA A 10 -52.17 -24.77 -28.21
N HIS A 11 -52.04 -25.79 -27.36
CA HIS A 11 -51.14 -25.83 -26.21
C HIS A 11 -49.69 -25.66 -26.67
N GLU A 12 -48.89 -24.92 -25.92
CA GLU A 12 -47.49 -25.32 -25.68
C GLU A 12 -47.06 -24.76 -24.32
N ALA A 13 -47.10 -25.65 -23.32
CA ALA A 13 -46.43 -25.46 -22.06
C ALA A 13 -44.96 -25.87 -22.27
N SER A 14 -44.04 -24.91 -22.23
CA SER A 14 -42.63 -25.21 -22.06
C SER A 14 -42.29 -25.09 -20.59
N ALA A 15 -42.05 -26.24 -19.99
CA ALA A 15 -41.43 -26.43 -18.70
C ALA A 15 -39.89 -26.43 -18.85
N GLU A 16 -39.25 -26.03 -17.75
CA GLU A 16 -37.89 -26.36 -17.29
C GLU A 16 -36.70 -25.51 -17.78
N PRO A 17 -35.60 -25.39 -16.97
CA PRO A 17 -35.32 -26.11 -15.72
C PRO A 17 -35.03 -25.23 -14.49
N GLU A 18 -35.29 -25.83 -13.31
CA GLU A 18 -34.65 -25.44 -12.06
C GLU A 18 -33.13 -25.63 -12.19
N GLU A 19 -32.36 -24.57 -11.95
CA GLU A 19 -30.91 -24.65 -11.87
C GLU A 19 -30.50 -24.84 -10.40
N GLU A 20 -30.02 -26.04 -10.15
CA GLU A 20 -29.56 -26.60 -8.88
C GLU A 20 -28.40 -25.79 -8.27
N GLU A 21 -28.52 -25.52 -6.98
CA GLU A 21 -27.54 -24.83 -6.13
C GLU A 21 -26.22 -25.62 -6.04
N PRO A 22 -25.06 -25.04 -6.42
CA PRO A 22 -23.78 -25.68 -6.15
C PRO A 22 -23.33 -25.33 -4.73
N ARG A 23 -23.30 -26.35 -3.85
CA ARG A 23 -22.60 -26.28 -2.56
C ARG A 23 -21.10 -25.97 -2.81
N PRO A 24 -20.52 -24.93 -2.19
CA PRO A 24 -19.08 -24.82 -2.12
C PRO A 24 -18.56 -25.68 -0.97
N LEU A 25 -17.74 -26.67 -1.32
CA LEU A 25 -16.86 -27.38 -0.41
C LEU A 25 -15.94 -26.38 0.32
N ALA A 26 -15.69 -26.69 1.58
CA ALA A 26 -14.84 -25.94 2.49
C ALA A 26 -13.46 -25.60 1.88
N GLY A 27 -13.05 -24.34 2.06
CA GLY A 27 -11.69 -23.91 1.74
C GLY A 27 -11.58 -22.53 1.11
N SER A 28 -12.22 -21.50 1.69
CA SER A 28 -11.88 -20.12 1.36
C SER A 28 -12.08 -19.26 2.60
N LEU A 29 -10.96 -18.90 3.24
CA LEU A 29 -10.93 -17.85 4.24
C LEU A 29 -11.38 -16.55 3.56
N ARG A 30 -12.65 -16.20 3.74
CA ARG A 30 -13.10 -14.81 3.61
C ARG A 30 -12.37 -14.00 4.67
N PRO A 31 -11.73 -12.86 4.35
CA PRO A 31 -11.30 -11.94 5.38
C PRO A 31 -12.56 -11.38 6.04
N LEU A 32 -12.80 -11.80 7.28
CA LEU A 32 -13.84 -11.27 8.13
C LEU A 32 -13.47 -9.83 8.51
N LEU A 33 -14.39 -8.91 8.19
CA LEU A 33 -14.56 -7.60 8.80
C LEU A 33 -13.32 -6.68 8.82
N GLY A 34 -13.25 -5.79 7.83
CA GLY A 34 -12.71 -4.45 8.04
C GLY A 34 -13.58 -3.66 9.02
N ARG A 35 -13.49 -3.98 10.31
CA ARG A 35 -13.86 -3.03 11.36
C ARG A 35 -12.64 -2.15 11.57
N CYS A 36 -12.81 -0.84 11.38
CA CYS A 36 -11.84 0.13 11.89
C CYS A 36 -11.56 -0.22 13.38
N PRO A 37 -10.30 -0.22 13.84
CA PRO A 37 -10.00 -0.56 15.23
C PRO A 37 -10.80 0.37 16.16
N LEU A 38 -11.55 -0.25 17.08
CA LEU A 38 -12.31 0.45 18.11
C LEU A 38 -11.36 1.34 18.92
N SER A 39 -11.68 2.63 18.92
CA SER A 39 -11.40 3.66 19.92
C SER A 39 -10.35 3.31 20.98
N ALA A 40 -9.15 3.85 20.84
CA ALA A 40 -8.27 4.04 21.99
C ALA A 40 -8.78 5.27 22.75
N GLU A 41 -9.32 5.06 23.95
CA GLU A 41 -9.59 6.12 24.92
C GLU A 41 -8.32 6.96 25.13
N GLN A 42 -8.29 8.17 24.58
CA GLN A 42 -7.51 9.25 25.16
C GLN A 42 -8.40 9.97 26.16
N VAL A 43 -8.26 9.52 27.41
CA VAL A 43 -8.78 10.15 28.62
C VAL A 43 -8.36 11.62 28.64
N CYS A 44 -9.32 12.53 28.48
CA CYS A 44 -9.15 13.95 28.82
C CYS A 44 -8.97 14.05 30.34
N LEU A 45 -7.75 14.32 30.81
CA LEU A 45 -7.50 14.71 32.19
C LEU A 45 -8.09 16.12 32.45
N PRO A 46 -8.95 16.30 33.45
CA PRO A 46 -9.36 17.63 33.91
C PRO A 46 -8.47 18.08 35.08
N GLY A 47 -8.01 19.33 35.02
CA GLY A 47 -7.30 20.01 36.11
C GLY A 47 -6.33 21.03 35.54
N ILE A 48 -6.23 22.27 36.00
CA ILE A 48 -6.37 22.76 37.37
C ILE A 48 -6.81 24.24 37.30
N TRP A 49 -7.79 24.57 38.15
CA TRP A 49 -8.30 25.90 38.46
C TRP A 49 -7.22 26.73 39.18
N GLY A 50 -7.00 27.98 38.76
CA GLY A 50 -6.07 28.90 39.42
C GLY A 50 -6.47 30.36 39.27
N GLU A 51 -7.21 30.85 40.26
CA GLU A 51 -7.17 32.21 40.86
C GLU A 51 -7.27 33.48 39.97
N GLY A 52 -8.27 34.32 40.26
CA GLY A 52 -8.07 35.78 40.31
C GLY A 52 -8.86 36.67 39.33
N TRP A 53 -10.18 36.78 39.47
CA TRP A 53 -10.95 37.86 38.81
C TRP A 53 -11.06 39.09 39.73
N ARG A 54 -10.29 40.14 39.42
CA ARG A 54 -10.63 41.52 39.84
C ARG A 54 -11.41 42.19 38.73
N PHE A 55 -12.65 42.54 39.04
CA PHE A 55 -13.52 43.37 38.20
C PHE A 55 -12.96 44.79 38.10
N LEU A 56 -12.70 45.24 36.87
CA LEU A 56 -12.79 46.65 36.52
C LEU A 56 -13.64 46.78 35.25
N SER A 57 -14.86 47.25 35.46
CA SER A 57 -15.79 47.68 34.44
C SER A 57 -15.24 48.89 33.69
N ALA A 58 -15.00 48.76 32.40
CA ALA A 58 -14.75 49.89 31.52
C ALA A 58 -15.33 49.65 30.12
N GLY A 59 -16.28 50.52 29.74
CA GLY A 59 -16.42 51.01 28.37
C GLY A 59 -16.90 50.04 27.31
N ARG A 60 -18.22 49.96 27.15
CA ARG A 60 -18.86 49.51 25.91
C ARG A 60 -18.53 50.51 24.79
N LYS A 61 -17.51 50.22 23.98
CA LYS A 61 -17.43 50.68 22.59
C LYS A 61 -17.56 49.45 21.72
N GLY A 62 -18.67 49.38 20.98
CA GLY A 62 -18.87 48.36 19.98
C GLY A 62 -17.79 48.50 18.91
N ALA A 63 -16.72 47.73 19.06
CA ALA A 63 -16.00 47.21 17.93
C ALA A 63 -16.82 45.99 17.49
N GLU A 64 -17.44 46.10 16.33
CA GLU A 64 -17.89 44.94 15.56
C GLU A 64 -16.61 44.22 15.12
N GLU A 65 -16.04 43.48 16.07
CA GLU A 65 -14.96 42.54 15.83
C GLU A 65 -15.64 41.39 15.10
N SER A 66 -15.60 41.45 13.77
CA SER A 66 -15.85 40.27 12.95
C SER A 66 -14.97 39.17 13.53
N ILE A 67 -15.60 38.19 14.20
CA ILE A 67 -14.93 37.00 14.72
C ILE A 67 -14.44 36.24 13.49
N GLY A 68 -13.29 36.64 12.97
CA GLY A 68 -12.57 35.95 11.92
C GLY A 68 -12.01 34.69 12.56
N ILE A 69 -12.79 33.61 12.54
CA ILE A 69 -12.38 32.33 13.10
C ILE A 69 -11.25 31.78 12.22
N GLN A 70 -10.03 31.81 12.76
CA GLN A 70 -8.86 31.23 12.12
C GLN A 70 -8.86 29.72 12.35
N VAL A 71 -9.46 28.96 11.43
CA VAL A 71 -9.21 27.51 11.37
C VAL A 71 -7.77 27.31 10.87
N LYS A 72 -6.84 27.04 11.78
CA LYS A 72 -5.43 26.81 11.45
C LYS A 72 -5.23 25.37 11.00
N MET A 73 -5.27 25.16 9.69
CA MET A 73 -5.01 23.85 9.10
C MET A 73 -3.54 23.74 8.66
N LYS A 74 -2.81 22.75 9.17
CA LYS A 74 -1.48 22.39 8.65
C LYS A 74 -1.66 21.37 7.53
N SER A 75 -2.05 21.84 6.35
CA SER A 75 -2.63 20.95 5.35
C SER A 75 -1.76 20.63 4.15
N LYS A 76 -0.62 21.29 3.96
CA LYS A 76 0.30 20.93 2.88
C LYS A 76 1.23 19.80 3.34
N ALA A 77 0.82 18.57 3.07
CA ALA A 77 1.61 17.37 3.32
C ALA A 77 1.77 16.58 2.03
N ALA A 78 2.97 16.02 1.82
CA ALA A 78 3.23 15.04 0.77
C ALA A 78 3.43 13.68 1.44
N ILE A 79 2.65 12.69 1.05
CA ILE A 79 2.72 11.32 1.57
C ILE A 79 3.17 10.44 0.42
N ASN A 80 4.23 9.68 0.65
CA ASN A 80 4.67 8.63 -0.26
C ASN A 80 4.20 7.29 0.32
N ALA A 81 3.59 6.46 -0.51
CA ALA A 81 3.09 5.15 -0.14
C ALA A 81 3.46 4.11 -1.20
N THR A 82 3.44 2.85 -0.81
CA THR A 82 3.61 1.72 -1.72
C THR A 82 2.28 1.04 -2.02
N VAL A 83 2.22 0.28 -3.12
CA VAL A 83 0.99 -0.42 -3.50
C VAL A 83 0.62 -1.43 -2.41
N GLU A 84 -0.68 -1.55 -2.14
CA GLU A 84 -1.29 -2.37 -1.07
C GLU A 84 -1.12 -1.84 0.36
N GLU A 85 -0.43 -0.72 0.58
CA GLU A 85 -0.36 -0.10 1.91
C GLU A 85 -1.67 0.55 2.33
N ASP A 86 -1.87 0.62 3.65
CA ASP A 86 -2.95 1.40 4.26
C ASP A 86 -2.41 2.75 4.73
N ILE A 87 -3.00 3.84 4.27
CA ILE A 87 -2.52 5.19 4.58
C ILE A 87 -3.48 5.96 5.46
N LEU A 88 -2.93 6.74 6.40
CA LEU A 88 -3.71 7.67 7.21
C LEU A 88 -3.62 9.08 6.64
N LEU A 89 -4.76 9.58 6.15
CA LEU A 89 -4.92 10.97 5.78
C LEU A 89 -5.42 11.73 7.01
N SER A 90 -4.46 12.31 7.73
CA SER A 90 -4.73 13.01 8.98
C SER A 90 -5.17 14.45 8.77
N VAL A 91 -6.09 14.90 9.63
CA VAL A 91 -6.50 16.30 9.71
C VAL A 91 -6.37 16.81 11.14
N ALA A 92 -5.83 18.01 11.28
CA ALA A 92 -5.80 18.76 12.53
C ALA A 92 -6.37 20.15 12.29
N TYR A 93 -7.34 20.53 13.13
CA TYR A 93 -8.03 21.80 13.06
C TYR A 93 -8.38 22.28 14.47
N SER A 94 -8.69 23.56 14.59
CA SER A 94 -9.25 24.18 15.80
C SER A 94 -10.46 24.99 15.38
N CYS A 95 -11.60 24.74 16.03
CA CYS A 95 -12.86 25.44 15.82
C CYS A 95 -13.56 25.63 17.16
N HIS A 96 -14.40 26.66 17.28
CA HIS A 96 -15.15 26.93 18.50
C HIS A 96 -16.51 26.22 18.47
N GLY A 97 -17.05 25.96 17.27
CA GLY A 97 -18.30 25.24 17.05
C GLY A 97 -18.12 23.79 16.57
N ILE A 98 -19.23 23.20 16.10
CA ILE A 98 -19.25 21.86 15.53
C ILE A 98 -18.78 21.94 14.06
N PRO A 99 -17.64 21.30 13.71
CA PRO A 99 -17.13 21.28 12.34
C PRO A 99 -17.89 20.28 11.47
N THR A 100 -17.99 20.60 10.19
CA THR A 100 -18.27 19.64 9.12
C THR A 100 -17.02 19.47 8.29
N ILE A 101 -16.57 18.23 8.10
CA ILE A 101 -15.35 17.90 7.37
C ILE A 101 -15.73 17.18 6.09
N GLU A 102 -15.27 17.70 4.97
CA GLU A 102 -15.47 17.10 3.67
C GLU A 102 -14.13 16.73 3.04
N TRP A 103 -14.02 15.48 2.58
CA TRP A 103 -12.87 14.98 1.83
C TRP A 103 -13.23 14.83 0.36
N LYS A 104 -12.36 15.37 -0.50
CA LYS A 104 -12.46 15.28 -1.96
C LYS A 104 -11.16 14.76 -2.54
N TYR A 105 -11.29 13.81 -3.47
CA TYR A 105 -10.20 13.36 -4.32
C TYR A 105 -10.22 14.14 -5.64
N THR A 106 -9.10 14.76 -5.99
CA THR A 106 -8.92 15.45 -7.26
C THR A 106 -7.80 14.76 -8.03
N SER A 107 -8.15 14.30 -9.23
CA SER A 107 -7.22 13.72 -10.20
C SER A 107 -7.38 14.41 -11.56
N ASN A 108 -6.58 14.00 -12.54
CA ASN A 108 -6.70 14.47 -13.92
C ASN A 108 -8.05 14.12 -14.57
N TRP A 109 -8.80 13.20 -13.98
CA TRP A 109 -10.11 12.74 -14.48
C TRP A 109 -11.30 13.48 -13.85
N GLY A 110 -11.05 14.34 -12.85
CA GLY A 110 -12.08 15.15 -12.18
C GLY A 110 -12.00 15.09 -10.66
N VAL A 111 -13.04 15.66 -10.03
CA VAL A 111 -13.19 15.76 -8.57
C VAL A 111 -14.26 14.79 -8.10
N GLN A 112 -13.95 14.01 -7.06
CA GLN A 112 -14.87 13.05 -6.44
C GLN A 112 -14.95 13.31 -4.94
N LYS A 113 -16.17 13.34 -4.38
CA LYS A 113 -16.36 13.36 -2.93
C LYS A 113 -16.03 11.97 -2.37
N ILE A 114 -15.22 11.91 -1.32
CA ILE A 114 -14.89 10.68 -0.61
C ILE A 114 -15.82 10.51 0.58
N VAL A 115 -15.84 11.50 1.47
CA VAL A 115 -16.65 11.43 2.69
C VAL A 115 -17.04 12.82 3.17
N GLU A 116 -18.22 12.90 3.78
CA GLU A 116 -18.61 13.99 4.68
C GLU A 116 -18.74 13.45 6.10
N TRP A 117 -18.07 14.11 7.03
CA TRP A 117 -17.98 13.71 8.42
C TRP A 117 -18.42 14.86 9.33
N LYS A 118 -19.17 14.53 10.39
CA LYS A 118 -19.56 15.44 11.47
C LYS A 118 -19.47 14.72 12.80
N PRO A 119 -19.04 15.40 13.89
CA PRO A 119 -18.99 14.79 15.21
C PRO A 119 -20.33 14.20 15.64
N GLY A 120 -20.31 13.01 16.25
CA GLY A 120 -21.50 12.35 16.81
C GLY A 120 -22.49 11.81 15.77
N THR A 121 -22.14 11.80 14.49
CA THR A 121 -22.98 11.25 13.41
C THR A 121 -22.22 10.19 12.62
N GLN A 122 -22.94 9.30 11.93
CA GLN A 122 -22.32 8.37 11.00
C GLN A 122 -21.75 9.13 9.80
N ALA A 123 -20.50 8.82 9.44
CA ALA A 123 -19.86 9.42 8.27
C ALA A 123 -20.59 9.03 6.98
N ASN A 124 -20.79 10.01 6.10
CA ASN A 124 -21.42 9.83 4.80
C ASN A 124 -20.34 9.57 3.74
N ILE A 125 -19.99 8.30 3.55
CA ILE A 125 -18.96 7.86 2.60
C ILE A 125 -19.59 7.65 1.22
N SER A 126 -18.92 8.13 0.17
CA SER A 126 -19.36 7.94 -1.21
C SER A 126 -19.27 6.48 -1.64
N GLN A 127 -20.15 6.09 -2.56
CA GLN A 127 -20.22 4.70 -3.02
C GLN A 127 -18.91 4.22 -3.64
N SER A 128 -18.12 5.10 -4.28
CA SER A 128 -16.84 4.74 -4.89
C SER A 128 -15.75 4.39 -3.88
N HIS A 129 -15.90 4.76 -2.61
CA HIS A 129 -14.88 4.61 -1.56
C HIS A 129 -15.36 3.82 -0.35
N LYS A 130 -16.60 3.31 -0.38
CA LYS A 130 -17.28 2.72 0.78
C LYS A 130 -16.55 1.51 1.39
N ASP A 131 -15.94 0.68 0.55
CA ASP A 131 -15.25 -0.54 1.00
C ASP A 131 -13.76 -0.33 1.26
N ARG A 132 -13.25 0.88 1.01
CA ARG A 132 -11.83 1.20 1.05
C ARG A 132 -11.49 2.34 2.01
N VAL A 133 -12.48 2.97 2.64
CA VAL A 133 -12.25 4.11 3.53
C VAL A 133 -12.85 3.86 4.91
N CYS A 134 -12.03 4.07 5.94
CA CYS A 134 -12.45 4.18 7.33
C CYS A 134 -12.34 5.63 7.79
N THR A 135 -13.25 6.07 8.66
CA THR A 135 -13.24 7.40 9.28
C THR A 135 -12.91 7.33 10.76
N PHE A 136 -12.19 8.33 11.27
CA PHE A 136 -11.90 8.49 12.70
C PHE A 136 -12.74 9.60 13.34
N ASP A 137 -12.80 9.62 14.67
CA ASP A 137 -13.59 10.58 15.46
C ASP A 137 -13.11 12.04 15.36
N ASN A 138 -11.94 12.28 14.79
CA ASN A 138 -11.44 13.61 14.46
C ASN A 138 -11.71 14.00 12.99
N GLY A 139 -12.41 13.15 12.23
CA GLY A 139 -12.66 13.31 10.80
C GLY A 139 -11.45 13.06 9.90
N SER A 140 -10.36 12.49 10.43
CA SER A 140 -9.31 11.88 9.61
C SER A 140 -9.87 10.63 8.93
N ILE A 141 -9.22 10.21 7.84
CA ILE A 141 -9.60 9.00 7.12
C ILE A 141 -8.41 8.08 6.90
N GLN A 142 -8.65 6.77 6.93
CA GLN A 142 -7.71 5.77 6.46
C GLN A 142 -8.21 5.24 5.12
N LEU A 143 -7.31 5.21 4.14
CA LEU A 143 -7.55 4.62 2.82
C LEU A 143 -6.81 3.28 2.76
N PHE A 144 -7.55 2.21 2.48
CA PHE A 144 -7.04 0.85 2.48
C PHE A 144 -6.52 0.41 1.11
N SER A 145 -5.45 -0.40 1.16
CA SER A 145 -4.85 -1.09 0.02
C SER A 145 -4.65 -0.16 -1.16
N VAL A 146 -3.86 0.90 -0.98
CA VAL A 146 -3.70 1.95 -1.99
C VAL A 146 -3.07 1.42 -3.27
N GLY A 147 -3.54 1.91 -4.40
CA GLY A 147 -2.99 1.61 -5.72
C GLY A 147 -2.40 2.84 -6.39
N VAL A 148 -1.63 2.64 -7.46
CA VAL A 148 -1.02 3.74 -8.24
C VAL A 148 -2.06 4.77 -8.69
N ARG A 149 -3.30 4.32 -8.97
CA ARG A 149 -4.45 5.16 -9.39
C ARG A 149 -5.00 6.08 -8.30
N ASP A 150 -4.68 5.80 -7.05
CA ASP A 150 -5.09 6.64 -5.91
C ASP A 150 -4.13 7.84 -5.75
N SER A 151 -3.02 7.89 -6.50
CA SER A 151 -2.13 9.04 -6.52
C SER A 151 -2.84 10.30 -7.01
N GLY A 152 -2.78 11.38 -6.24
CA GLY A 152 -3.41 12.64 -6.58
C GLY A 152 -3.54 13.58 -5.38
N TYR A 153 -4.49 14.51 -5.50
CA TYR A 153 -4.71 15.54 -4.49
C TYR A 153 -5.93 15.22 -3.65
N TYR A 154 -5.72 15.09 -2.34
CA TYR A 154 -6.77 14.91 -1.35
C TYR A 154 -7.03 16.26 -0.69
N VAL A 155 -8.15 16.86 -1.07
CA VAL A 155 -8.58 18.16 -0.59
C VAL A 155 -9.54 17.97 0.57
N ILE A 156 -9.24 18.61 1.69
CA ILE A 156 -10.06 18.62 2.89
C ILE A 156 -10.68 20.00 3.00
N THR A 157 -11.96 20.07 3.31
CA THR A 157 -12.65 21.31 3.64
C THR A 157 -13.23 21.17 5.03
N VAL A 158 -12.83 22.05 5.95
CA VAL A 158 -13.37 22.14 7.30
C VAL A 158 -14.25 23.37 7.33
N THR A 159 -15.56 23.15 7.44
CA THR A 159 -16.56 24.20 7.50
C THR A 159 -17.17 24.24 8.89
N GLU A 160 -17.16 25.43 9.50
CA GLU A 160 -17.82 25.67 10.77
C GLU A 160 -19.23 26.20 10.55
N HIS A 161 -20.14 25.90 11.48
CA HIS A 161 -21.55 26.32 11.41
C HIS A 161 -21.74 27.84 11.28
N LEU A 162 -20.77 28.65 11.75
CA LEU A 162 -20.80 30.12 11.66
C LEU A 162 -20.33 30.64 10.28
N GLY A 163 -20.10 29.76 9.30
CA GLY A 163 -19.84 30.11 7.90
C GLY A 163 -18.36 30.28 7.54
N SER A 164 -17.44 30.16 8.50
CA SER A 164 -16.01 30.09 8.21
C SER A 164 -15.65 28.72 7.60
N SER A 165 -14.86 28.73 6.53
CA SER A 165 -14.36 27.51 5.90
C SER A 165 -12.89 27.64 5.61
N GLN A 166 -12.14 26.59 5.91
CA GLN A 166 -10.74 26.48 5.54
C GLN A 166 -10.52 25.17 4.79
N PHE A 167 -9.56 25.21 3.87
CA PHE A 167 -9.24 24.05 3.06
C PHE A 167 -7.78 23.65 3.20
N GLY A 168 -7.54 22.42 2.83
CA GLY A 168 -6.24 21.83 2.89
C GLY A 168 -6.00 20.76 1.85
N THR A 169 -4.73 20.51 1.52
CA THR A 169 -4.39 19.65 0.39
C THR A 169 -3.24 18.73 0.70
N ILE A 170 -3.53 17.44 0.81
CA ILE A 170 -2.54 16.37 0.91
C ILE A 170 -2.26 15.83 -0.50
N VAL A 171 -0.99 15.74 -0.86
CA VAL A 171 -0.56 15.10 -2.10
C VAL A 171 -0.15 13.68 -1.77
N LEU A 172 -0.84 12.70 -2.35
CA LEU A 172 -0.49 11.30 -2.23
C LEU A 172 0.25 10.84 -3.49
N HIS A 173 1.41 10.24 -3.29
CA HIS A 173 2.16 9.58 -4.35
C HIS A 173 2.31 8.10 -4.01
N VAL A 174 1.69 7.24 -4.81
CA VAL A 174 1.77 5.78 -4.65
C VAL A 174 2.71 5.22 -5.72
N SER A 175 3.80 4.60 -5.29
CA SER A 175 4.75 3.91 -6.15
C SER A 175 4.64 2.40 -6.03
N GLU A 176 4.72 1.70 -7.15
CA GLU A 176 4.94 0.25 -7.14
C GLU A 176 6.41 0.00 -6.82
N ILE A 177 6.69 -0.54 -5.64
CA ILE A 177 8.05 -0.83 -5.23
C ILE A 177 8.37 -2.29 -5.49
N LEU A 178 8.99 -2.55 -6.62
CA LEU A 178 9.55 -3.85 -7.02
C LEU A 178 10.86 -4.16 -6.25
N TYR A 179 10.79 -4.40 -4.94
CA TYR A 179 11.99 -4.75 -4.14
C TYR A 179 12.31 -6.25 -4.07
N GLU A 180 11.41 -7.14 -4.50
CA GLU A 180 11.65 -8.59 -4.42
C GLU A 180 12.60 -9.09 -5.53
N ASP A 181 12.58 -8.49 -6.71
CA ASP A 181 13.39 -8.95 -7.84
C ASP A 181 14.89 -8.64 -7.67
N LEU A 182 15.25 -7.53 -7.02
CA LEU A 182 16.65 -7.17 -6.85
C LEU A 182 17.37 -8.10 -5.86
N HIS A 183 16.68 -8.54 -4.81
CA HIS A 183 17.20 -9.54 -3.88
C HIS A 183 17.37 -10.90 -4.56
N PHE A 184 16.40 -11.33 -5.38
CA PHE A 184 16.51 -12.55 -6.16
C PHE A 184 17.71 -12.53 -7.11
N VAL A 185 17.89 -11.43 -7.85
CA VAL A 185 19.05 -11.23 -8.74
C VAL A 185 20.37 -11.25 -7.97
N ALA A 186 20.43 -10.59 -6.80
CA ALA A 186 21.64 -10.56 -5.98
C ALA A 186 22.04 -11.97 -5.47
N VAL A 187 21.08 -12.75 -4.96
CA VAL A 187 21.33 -14.12 -4.48
C VAL A 187 21.75 -15.02 -5.64
N PHE A 188 21.11 -14.89 -6.79
CA PHE A 188 21.46 -15.65 -8.00
C PHE A 188 22.89 -15.35 -8.48
N LEU A 189 23.28 -14.08 -8.51
CA LEU A 189 24.64 -13.66 -8.85
C LEU A 189 25.68 -14.19 -7.84
N ALA A 190 25.37 -14.16 -6.55
CA ALA A 190 26.24 -14.70 -5.51
C ALA A 190 26.45 -16.21 -5.67
N LEU A 191 25.39 -16.96 -5.97
CA LEU A 191 25.44 -18.40 -6.27
C LEU A 191 26.33 -18.67 -7.49
N LEU A 192 26.13 -17.94 -8.58
CA LEU A 192 26.93 -18.08 -9.80
C LEU A 192 28.41 -17.78 -9.55
N ALA A 193 28.72 -16.74 -8.77
CA ALA A 193 30.09 -16.40 -8.41
C ALA A 193 30.76 -17.51 -7.59
N ALA A 194 30.04 -18.09 -6.62
CA ALA A 194 30.54 -19.21 -5.83
C ALA A 194 30.80 -20.45 -6.69
N VAL A 195 29.86 -20.81 -7.58
CA VAL A 195 30.02 -21.93 -8.52
C VAL A 195 31.22 -21.69 -9.44
N ALA A 196 31.37 -20.49 -9.99
CA ALA A 196 32.51 -20.13 -10.83
C ALA A 196 33.84 -20.26 -10.06
N ALA A 197 33.91 -19.76 -8.82
CA ALA A 197 35.12 -19.89 -8.00
C ALA A 197 35.48 -21.35 -7.72
N VAL A 198 34.49 -22.21 -7.46
CA VAL A 198 34.69 -23.67 -7.29
C VAL A 198 35.22 -24.29 -8.58
N LEU A 199 34.59 -24.02 -9.72
CA LEU A 199 35.02 -24.56 -11.02
C LEU A 199 36.44 -24.12 -11.40
N ILE A 200 36.76 -22.84 -11.21
CA ILE A 200 38.11 -22.30 -11.45
C ILE A 200 39.13 -22.97 -10.53
N SER A 201 38.79 -23.16 -9.26
CA SER A 201 39.66 -23.84 -8.28
C SER A 201 39.89 -25.30 -8.65
N LEU A 202 38.83 -26.03 -9.02
CA LEU A 202 38.94 -27.41 -9.49
C LEU A 202 39.80 -27.49 -10.74
N MET A 203 39.58 -26.63 -11.72
CA MET A 203 40.38 -26.60 -12.94
C MET A 203 41.86 -26.29 -12.66
N TRP A 204 42.15 -25.38 -11.73
CA TRP A 204 43.52 -25.10 -11.30
C TRP A 204 44.15 -26.32 -10.63
N VAL A 205 43.47 -26.97 -9.68
CA VAL A 205 43.98 -28.19 -9.02
C VAL A 205 44.23 -29.29 -10.05
N CYS A 206 43.27 -29.54 -10.95
CA CYS A 206 43.41 -30.50 -12.04
C CYS A 206 44.62 -30.18 -12.93
N ASN A 207 44.80 -28.91 -13.33
CA ASN A 207 45.93 -28.50 -14.14
C ASN A 207 47.26 -28.69 -13.40
N LYS A 208 47.34 -28.34 -12.11
CA LYS A 208 48.54 -28.52 -11.28
C LYS A 208 48.89 -30.00 -11.11
N CYS A 209 47.89 -30.85 -10.87
CA CYS A 209 48.04 -32.29 -10.75
C CYS A 209 48.48 -32.92 -12.08
N ALA A 210 47.82 -32.56 -13.18
CA ALA A 210 48.19 -33.02 -14.52
C ALA A 210 49.60 -32.60 -14.89
N TYR A 211 49.97 -31.34 -14.62
CA TYR A 211 51.32 -30.81 -14.86
C TYR A 211 52.38 -31.58 -14.05
N LYS A 212 52.13 -31.84 -12.76
CA LYS A 212 53.03 -32.63 -11.91
C LYS A 212 53.16 -34.08 -12.38
N PHE A 213 52.05 -34.71 -12.78
CA PHE A 213 52.04 -36.09 -13.25
C PHE A 213 52.76 -36.25 -14.60
N GLN A 214 52.48 -35.36 -15.56
CA GLN A 214 53.16 -35.28 -16.85
C GLN A 214 54.68 -35.13 -16.66
N ARG A 215 55.11 -34.25 -15.75
CA ARG A 215 56.54 -34.05 -15.47
C ARG A 215 57.19 -35.28 -14.86
N LYS A 216 56.53 -35.97 -13.90
CA LYS A 216 57.03 -37.23 -13.34
C LYS A 216 57.16 -38.33 -14.41
N ARG A 217 56.16 -38.45 -15.30
CA ARG A 217 56.20 -39.42 -16.42
C ARG A 217 57.32 -39.12 -17.41
N ARG A 218 57.52 -37.84 -17.77
CA ARG A 218 58.60 -37.39 -18.64
C ARG A 218 60.00 -37.70 -18.07
N HIS A 219 60.19 -37.53 -16.76
CA HIS A 219 61.45 -37.89 -16.11
C HIS A 219 61.69 -39.40 -16.11
N LYS A 220 60.69 -40.20 -15.72
CA LYS A 220 60.77 -41.67 -15.75
C LYS A 220 61.08 -42.22 -17.14
N LEU A 221 60.50 -41.64 -18.18
CA LEU A 221 60.77 -42.04 -19.56
C LEU A 221 62.20 -41.69 -19.99
N LYS A 222 62.68 -40.49 -19.63
CA LYS A 222 64.01 -40.02 -20.02
C LYS A 222 65.13 -40.76 -19.27
N GLU A 223 64.90 -41.12 -18.01
CA GLU A 223 65.79 -41.97 -17.19
C GLU A 223 65.89 -43.39 -17.79
N SER A 224 64.75 -44.02 -18.10
CA SER A 224 64.72 -45.34 -18.75
C SER A 224 65.39 -45.35 -20.13
N THR A 225 65.21 -44.31 -20.93
CA THR A 225 65.90 -44.21 -22.23
C THR A 225 67.40 -43.99 -22.09
N THR A 226 67.85 -43.25 -21.07
CA THR A 226 69.31 -43.07 -20.82
C THR A 226 69.95 -44.36 -20.30
N GLU A 227 69.29 -45.10 -19.41
CA GLU A 227 69.80 -46.40 -18.91
C GLU A 227 69.89 -47.46 -20.03
N GLU A 228 68.95 -47.49 -20.97
CA GLU A 228 69.01 -48.41 -22.11
C GLU A 228 70.14 -48.10 -23.10
N ILE A 229 70.54 -46.82 -23.23
CA ILE A 229 71.64 -46.40 -24.11
C ILE A 229 73.00 -46.71 -23.47
N GLU A 230 73.14 -46.58 -22.15
CA GLU A 230 74.40 -46.91 -21.46
C GLU A 230 74.65 -48.43 -21.37
N LEU A 231 73.61 -49.25 -21.28
CA LEU A 231 73.77 -50.72 -21.29
C LEU A 231 74.24 -51.27 -22.64
N GLN A 232 73.91 -50.61 -23.76
CA GLN A 232 74.38 -51.03 -25.10
C GLN A 232 75.83 -50.64 -25.40
N ASP A 233 76.40 -49.62 -24.73
CA ASP A 233 77.78 -49.16 -24.95
C ASP A 233 78.83 -50.01 -24.20
N VAL A 234 78.41 -50.78 -23.19
CA VAL A 234 79.28 -51.60 -22.34
C VAL A 234 79.49 -53.03 -22.89
N GLU A 235 78.72 -53.46 -23.90
CA GLU A 235 78.75 -54.83 -24.44
C GLU A 235 79.58 -54.99 -25.74
N CYS A 236 80.47 -54.05 -26.07
CA CYS A 236 81.39 -54.14 -27.22
C CYS A 236 82.86 -54.33 -26.83
#